data_AF-A0A3D0NED8-F1
#
_entry.id   AF-A0A3D0NED8-F1
#
_cell.length_a   1.000
_cell.length_b   1.000
_cell.length_c   1.000
_cell.angle_alpha   90.00
_cell.angle_beta   90.00
_cell.angle_gamma   90.00
#
_symmetry.space_group_name_H-M   'P 1'
#
loop_
_entity.id
_entity.type
_entity.pdbx_description
1 polymer ?
#
loop_
_entity_poly.entity_id
_entity_poly.type
_entity_poly.pdbx_seq_one_letter_code
_entity_poly.pdbx_strand_id
1 'polypeptide(L)'
;VSKPLTATAIQRLAEAGKLDVDQPANAYLGKAKITNPFGDADDITLRHLMNHTSGLGLHYQFYYQSDDHPVPYRDTTIQHYGIAVRPPGESYRYCNLGYGILDYIIARQSRLSYAEFMDKHVFGPLGMTHSFVGLPTDKQKNTAVRYNRQGQAIPHYEFDHDGGSAVYASAYDLARFAVLHIGNGLHEVLSPAFVEQMKEPTASVNSNAGYGMGWLIEDGDHYLVSHTGGMPGVATRVTLAPKEGLAVICLSNTESSLPHQAVKKILSECLEDYPYDHPNLLLRPRRQTPPPFKPTEELIGTWTGEIKTYEGERHLTLWVGKDGTCRARLEGQLVTLVTNAQFNDGLLTGIINGDLQTSDTSRVKHRLRLQLVLRKGQLVGAVEAVTDLTTQWIQGKKIIPKNYYGLSHFTSLKRSSKIGSQQVLFNGRDLDGWQIIKKYDFKNHGSITGKDGVLKLGKGSPASGVRVAGDFPKMNYQVELEARRVEGSDFFCGMTFPIHDAYCTLIIGGWGGGVVGLSNIDTMAAVENETTSYLEVENNRWYKVAVSVDEERVRVWIDNKEYANVKTKEHKFDIWWEQEPAMPFGLVSWNTGAEFRNIKIKPSQP
;
A
#
# COMPACT_ATOMS: atom_id res chain seq x y z
N VAL A 1 -26.74 7.76 2.58
CA VAL A 1 -26.86 7.20 3.96
C VAL A 1 -27.48 5.80 3.95
N SER A 2 -27.10 4.93 3.01
CA SER A 2 -27.77 3.63 2.82
C SER A 2 -27.42 2.59 3.89
N LYS A 3 -26.21 2.67 4.47
CA LYS A 3 -25.69 1.69 5.43
C LYS A 3 -26.58 1.45 6.64
N PRO A 4 -27.04 2.48 7.39
CA PRO A 4 -28.00 2.27 8.48
C PRO A 4 -29.25 1.46 8.09
N LEU A 5 -29.80 1.69 6.91
CA LEU A 5 -31.01 1.03 6.43
C LEU A 5 -30.74 -0.45 6.10
N THR A 6 -29.61 -0.73 5.44
CA THR A 6 -29.14 -2.11 5.19
C THR A 6 -28.83 -2.84 6.50
N ALA A 7 -28.21 -2.17 7.47
CA ALA A 7 -27.94 -2.72 8.79
C ALA A 7 -29.25 -3.05 9.53
N THR A 8 -30.28 -2.20 9.40
CA THR A 8 -31.63 -2.49 9.91
C THR A 8 -32.20 -3.75 9.29
N ALA A 9 -32.06 -3.95 7.97
CA ALA A 9 -32.51 -5.16 7.29
C ALA A 9 -31.81 -6.44 7.78
N ILE A 10 -30.50 -6.37 8.06
CA ILE A 10 -29.78 -7.49 8.68
C ILE A 10 -30.32 -7.77 10.08
N GLN A 11 -30.54 -6.74 10.91
CA GLN A 11 -31.10 -6.90 12.25
C GLN A 11 -32.52 -7.47 12.24
N ARG A 12 -33.33 -7.14 11.23
CA ARG A 12 -34.66 -7.75 11.02
C ARG A 12 -34.57 -9.26 10.79
N LEU A 13 -33.57 -9.69 10.00
CA LEU A 13 -33.31 -11.12 9.78
C LEU A 13 -32.77 -11.79 11.04
N ALA A 14 -31.93 -11.08 11.82
CA ALA A 14 -31.41 -11.55 13.11
C ALA A 14 -32.53 -11.76 14.14
N GLU A 15 -33.40 -10.77 14.31
CA GLU A 15 -34.57 -10.82 15.19
C GLU A 15 -35.52 -11.96 14.82
N ALA A 16 -35.69 -12.24 13.51
CA ALA A 16 -36.47 -13.36 13.02
C ALA A 16 -35.75 -14.73 13.13
N GLY A 17 -34.55 -14.79 13.73
CA GLY A 17 -33.76 -16.01 13.90
C GLY A 17 -33.22 -16.60 12.59
N LYS A 18 -33.12 -15.81 11.52
CA LYS A 18 -32.64 -16.26 10.20
C LYS A 18 -31.12 -16.19 10.05
N LEU A 19 -30.48 -15.32 10.84
CA LEU A 19 -29.03 -15.18 10.92
C LEU A 19 -28.65 -14.76 12.34
N ASP A 20 -27.36 -14.80 12.63
CA ASP A 20 -26.77 -14.28 13.86
C ASP A 20 -25.59 -13.39 13.47
N VAL A 21 -25.59 -12.16 13.97
CA VAL A 21 -24.61 -11.13 13.58
C VAL A 21 -23.19 -11.48 14.04
N ASP A 22 -23.05 -12.36 15.03
CA ASP A 22 -21.77 -12.82 15.54
C ASP A 22 -21.25 -14.08 14.83
N GLN A 23 -22.02 -14.64 13.89
CA GLN A 23 -21.58 -15.78 13.08
C GLN A 23 -20.73 -15.35 11.88
N PRO A 24 -19.88 -16.26 11.36
CA PRO A 24 -19.10 -16.03 10.15
C PRO A 24 -19.97 -15.58 8.97
N ALA A 25 -19.62 -14.47 8.32
CA ALA A 25 -20.33 -13.98 7.14
C ALA A 25 -20.36 -15.03 6.01
N ASN A 26 -19.28 -15.80 5.90
CA ASN A 26 -19.13 -16.90 4.96
C ASN A 26 -20.21 -17.99 5.12
N ALA A 27 -20.79 -18.19 6.31
CA ALA A 27 -21.88 -19.14 6.53
C ALA A 27 -23.11 -18.81 5.66
N TYR A 28 -23.31 -17.54 5.30
CA TYR A 28 -24.48 -17.05 4.58
C TYR A 28 -24.23 -16.77 3.08
N LEU A 29 -22.97 -16.80 2.66
CA LEU A 29 -22.51 -16.36 1.34
C LEU A 29 -22.53 -17.44 0.25
N GLY A 30 -22.66 -18.72 0.60
CA GLY A 30 -22.55 -19.83 -0.35
C GLY A 30 -21.21 -19.83 -1.10
N LYS A 31 -21.22 -19.80 -2.44
CA LYS A 31 -19.99 -19.86 -3.25
C LYS A 31 -19.19 -18.55 -3.30
N ALA A 32 -19.82 -17.41 -3.00
CA ALA A 32 -19.18 -16.08 -3.03
C ALA A 32 -18.45 -15.82 -1.71
N LYS A 33 -17.36 -16.55 -1.43
CA LYS A 33 -16.67 -16.51 -0.14
C LYS A 33 -15.71 -15.32 -0.02
N ILE A 34 -15.63 -14.76 1.18
CA ILE A 34 -14.57 -13.84 1.59
C ILE A 34 -13.31 -14.66 1.93
N THR A 35 -12.13 -14.11 1.66
CA THR A 35 -10.83 -14.70 2.01
C THR A 35 -10.08 -13.82 3.01
N ASN A 36 -9.29 -14.46 3.88
CA ASN A 36 -8.50 -13.78 4.90
C ASN A 36 -7.02 -14.24 4.83
N PRO A 37 -6.11 -13.44 4.24
CA PRO A 37 -4.68 -13.75 4.23
C PRO A 37 -4.01 -13.74 5.61
N PHE A 38 -4.70 -13.31 6.66
CA PHE A 38 -4.17 -13.18 8.01
C PHE A 38 -4.55 -14.32 8.96
N GLY A 39 -5.40 -15.27 8.54
CA GLY A 39 -5.93 -16.31 9.41
C GLY A 39 -7.11 -17.05 8.81
N ASP A 40 -8.05 -17.47 9.66
CA ASP A 40 -9.28 -18.11 9.20
C ASP A 40 -10.20 -17.06 8.54
N ALA A 41 -10.82 -17.41 7.41
CA ALA A 41 -11.78 -16.53 6.77
C ALA A 41 -13.10 -16.43 7.56
N ASP A 42 -13.40 -17.44 8.39
CA ASP A 42 -14.60 -17.47 9.21
C ASP A 42 -14.50 -16.59 10.47
N ASP A 43 -13.31 -16.02 10.76
CA ASP A 43 -13.15 -14.93 11.74
C ASP A 43 -13.88 -13.64 11.33
N ILE A 44 -14.27 -13.50 10.06
CA ILE A 44 -15.00 -12.34 9.55
C ILE A 44 -16.50 -12.54 9.74
N THR A 45 -17.06 -11.94 10.79
CA THR A 45 -18.49 -12.02 11.15
C THR A 45 -19.35 -10.99 10.40
N LEU A 46 -20.68 -11.13 10.45
CA LEU A 46 -21.60 -10.09 9.96
C LEU A 46 -21.41 -8.77 10.72
N ARG A 47 -21.20 -8.82 12.04
CA ARG A 47 -20.90 -7.64 12.87
C ARG A 47 -19.67 -6.91 12.35
N HIS A 48 -18.61 -7.64 12.00
CA HIS A 48 -17.39 -7.05 11.42
C HIS A 48 -17.67 -6.30 10.10
N LEU A 49 -18.59 -6.79 9.26
CA LEU A 49 -19.01 -6.07 8.05
C LEU A 49 -19.82 -4.80 8.38
N MET A 50 -20.72 -4.89 9.37
CA MET A 50 -21.61 -3.79 9.75
C MET A 50 -20.88 -2.66 10.48
N ASN A 51 -19.87 -2.98 11.30
CA ASN A 51 -19.09 -1.98 12.06
C ASN A 51 -17.75 -1.60 11.41
N HIS A 52 -17.50 -2.06 10.18
CA HIS A 52 -16.29 -1.77 9.41
C HIS A 52 -14.97 -2.29 10.04
N THR A 53 -15.00 -3.43 10.72
CA THR A 53 -13.81 -4.09 11.26
C THR A 53 -13.47 -5.42 10.56
N SER A 54 -14.10 -5.73 9.42
CA SER A 54 -13.86 -6.96 8.65
C SER A 54 -12.45 -7.10 8.06
N GLY A 55 -11.66 -6.03 8.06
CA GLY A 55 -10.36 -6.00 7.40
C GLY A 55 -10.44 -5.83 5.87
N LEU A 56 -11.64 -5.80 5.28
CA LEU A 56 -11.83 -5.50 3.86
C LEU A 56 -11.36 -4.07 3.51
N GLY A 57 -10.82 -3.92 2.30
CA GLY A 57 -10.24 -2.66 1.84
C GLY A 57 -11.26 -1.65 1.30
N LEU A 58 -10.75 -0.48 0.91
CA LEU A 58 -11.48 0.50 0.11
C LEU A 58 -12.08 -0.17 -1.14
N HIS A 59 -13.39 -0.01 -1.31
CA HIS A 59 -14.10 -0.40 -2.52
C HIS A 59 -15.19 0.64 -2.83
N TYR A 60 -15.15 1.22 -4.02
CA TYR A 60 -16.29 1.87 -4.63
C TYR A 60 -16.12 1.83 -6.15
N GLN A 61 -17.19 1.57 -6.89
CA GLN A 61 -17.23 1.65 -8.36
C GLN A 61 -18.52 2.29 -8.82
N PHE A 62 -18.43 3.13 -9.84
CA PHE A 62 -19.55 3.80 -10.48
C PHE A 62 -19.70 3.32 -11.92
N TYR A 63 -20.88 2.80 -12.24
CA TYR A 63 -21.22 2.28 -13.57
C TYR A 63 -22.21 3.23 -14.22
N TYR A 64 -21.71 4.15 -15.05
CA TYR A 64 -22.57 5.10 -15.75
C TYR A 64 -23.29 4.40 -16.90
N GLN A 65 -24.57 4.68 -17.09
CA GLN A 65 -25.36 4.11 -18.20
C GLN A 65 -24.82 4.44 -19.60
N SER A 66 -24.01 5.50 -19.70
CA SER A 66 -23.34 5.90 -20.94
C SER A 66 -22.10 5.07 -21.29
N ASP A 67 -21.67 4.17 -20.40
CA ASP A 67 -20.38 3.50 -20.50
C ASP A 67 -20.58 2.03 -20.91
N ASP A 68 -19.60 1.47 -21.64
CA ASP A 68 -19.63 0.08 -22.13
C ASP A 68 -19.24 -0.96 -21.04
N HIS A 69 -19.45 -0.61 -19.77
CA HIS A 69 -19.10 -1.43 -18.61
C HIS A 69 -20.34 -1.69 -17.75
N PRO A 70 -21.02 -2.85 -17.91
CA PRO A 70 -22.18 -3.18 -17.09
C PRO A 70 -21.76 -3.45 -15.64
N VAL A 71 -22.72 -3.30 -14.72
CA VAL A 71 -22.55 -3.68 -13.33
C VAL A 71 -22.30 -5.20 -13.26
N PRO A 72 -21.19 -5.66 -12.63
CA PRO A 72 -20.93 -7.09 -12.46
C PRO A 72 -21.94 -7.71 -11.50
N TYR A 73 -22.11 -9.03 -11.59
CA TYR A 73 -22.83 -9.77 -10.56
C TYR A 73 -22.13 -9.65 -9.21
N ARG A 74 -22.92 -9.63 -8.14
CA ARG A 74 -22.39 -9.39 -6.80
C ARG A 74 -21.42 -10.47 -6.32
N ASP A 75 -21.65 -11.73 -6.68
CA ASP A 75 -20.75 -12.83 -6.39
C ASP A 75 -19.39 -12.67 -7.09
N THR A 76 -19.36 -12.19 -8.33
CA THR A 76 -18.12 -11.81 -9.04
C THR A 76 -17.37 -10.71 -8.28
N THR A 77 -18.03 -9.63 -7.86
CA THR A 77 -17.38 -8.57 -7.07
C THR A 77 -16.82 -9.09 -5.75
N ILE A 78 -17.55 -9.96 -5.05
CA ILE A 78 -17.07 -10.57 -3.81
C ILE A 78 -15.87 -11.48 -4.07
N GLN A 79 -15.86 -12.26 -5.15
CA GLN A 79 -14.71 -13.09 -5.51
C GLN A 79 -13.46 -12.26 -5.84
N HIS A 80 -13.64 -11.11 -6.47
CA HIS A 80 -12.51 -10.25 -6.87
C HIS A 80 -11.96 -9.43 -5.69
N TYR A 81 -12.83 -8.91 -4.82
CA TYR A 81 -12.49 -7.88 -3.83
C TYR A 81 -12.84 -8.25 -2.38
N GLY A 82 -13.48 -9.39 -2.16
CA GLY A 82 -13.74 -9.97 -0.83
C GLY A 82 -12.48 -10.58 -0.21
N ILE A 83 -11.36 -9.86 -0.23
CA ILE A 83 -10.10 -10.24 0.39
C ILE A 83 -9.77 -9.25 1.50
N ALA A 84 -9.53 -9.75 2.72
CA ALA A 84 -9.09 -8.91 3.82
C ALA A 84 -7.68 -8.35 3.51
N VAL A 85 -7.52 -7.04 3.68
CA VAL A 85 -6.24 -6.34 3.56
C VAL A 85 -5.63 -5.98 4.91
N ARG A 86 -6.35 -6.28 6.00
CA ARG A 86 -5.92 -6.18 7.39
C ARG A 86 -6.53 -7.32 8.21
N PRO A 87 -5.95 -7.71 9.35
CA PRO A 87 -6.58 -8.64 10.28
C PRO A 87 -8.00 -8.19 10.67
N PRO A 88 -9.00 -9.09 10.60
CA PRO A 88 -10.35 -8.81 11.10
C PRO A 88 -10.37 -8.44 12.59
N GLY A 89 -11.27 -7.54 12.99
CA GLY A 89 -11.43 -7.05 14.36
C GLY A 89 -10.36 -6.05 14.82
N GLU A 90 -9.23 -5.92 14.13
CA GLU A 90 -8.09 -5.12 14.63
C GLU A 90 -8.34 -3.61 14.59
N SER A 91 -8.97 -3.09 13.53
CA SER A 91 -9.16 -1.65 13.37
C SER A 91 -10.34 -1.30 12.48
N TYR A 92 -10.93 -0.13 12.72
CA TYR A 92 -11.98 0.45 11.88
C TYR A 92 -11.41 0.87 10.51
N ARG A 93 -11.97 0.32 9.43
CA ARG A 93 -11.74 0.73 8.05
C ARG A 93 -13.03 0.68 7.25
N TYR A 94 -13.57 1.85 6.96
CA TYR A 94 -14.78 2.02 6.17
C TYR A 94 -14.67 1.33 4.80
N CYS A 95 -15.62 0.45 4.50
CA CYS A 95 -15.66 -0.36 3.29
C CYS A 95 -17.09 -0.43 2.73
N ASN A 96 -17.32 0.01 1.49
CA ASN A 96 -18.66 -0.10 0.89
C ASN A 96 -18.98 -1.55 0.49
N LEU A 97 -17.99 -2.31 0.04
CA LEU A 97 -18.21 -3.72 -0.33
C LEU A 97 -18.65 -4.56 0.87
N GLY A 98 -18.23 -4.24 2.09
CA GLY A 98 -18.76 -4.90 3.30
C GLY A 98 -20.29 -4.84 3.36
N TYR A 99 -20.87 -3.68 3.03
CA TYR A 99 -22.32 -3.51 2.94
C TYR A 99 -22.92 -4.07 1.65
N GLY A 100 -22.12 -4.15 0.58
CA GLY A 100 -22.48 -4.89 -0.61
C GLY A 100 -22.54 -6.41 -0.38
N ILE A 101 -21.77 -6.93 0.57
CA ILE A 101 -21.89 -8.32 1.00
C ILE A 101 -23.16 -8.52 1.83
N LEU A 102 -23.51 -7.56 2.68
CA LEU A 102 -24.73 -7.63 3.50
C LEU A 102 -26.00 -7.67 2.63
N ASP A 103 -26.09 -6.87 1.55
CA ASP A 103 -27.26 -6.94 0.66
C ASP A 103 -27.39 -8.30 -0.05
N TYR A 104 -26.26 -8.92 -0.40
CA TYR A 104 -26.23 -10.23 -1.03
C TYR A 104 -26.68 -11.32 -0.06
N ILE A 105 -26.27 -11.20 1.21
CA ILE A 105 -26.73 -12.07 2.30
C ILE A 105 -28.23 -11.89 2.53
N ILE A 106 -28.74 -10.65 2.58
CA ILE A 106 -30.18 -10.37 2.69
C ILE A 106 -30.94 -11.09 1.58
N ALA A 107 -30.51 -10.94 0.33
CA ALA A 107 -31.19 -11.55 -0.81
C ALA A 107 -31.23 -13.08 -0.72
N ARG A 108 -30.10 -13.69 -0.32
CA ARG A 108 -30.00 -15.15 -0.17
C ARG A 108 -30.84 -15.72 0.96
N GLN A 109 -30.79 -15.09 2.13
CA GLN A 109 -31.50 -15.61 3.31
C GLN A 109 -33.01 -15.38 3.22
N SER A 110 -33.44 -14.30 2.56
CA SER A 110 -34.86 -14.01 2.36
C SER A 110 -35.48 -14.66 1.12
N ARG A 111 -34.64 -15.03 0.12
CA ARG A 111 -35.07 -15.43 -1.23
C ARG A 111 -35.85 -14.34 -1.99
N LEU A 112 -35.68 -13.09 -1.58
CA LEU A 112 -36.15 -11.90 -2.30
C LEU A 112 -34.93 -11.18 -2.89
N SER A 113 -35.12 -10.36 -3.92
CA SER A 113 -34.07 -9.39 -4.26
C SER A 113 -33.85 -8.42 -3.09
N TYR A 114 -32.67 -7.80 -3.02
CA TYR A 114 -32.40 -6.79 -2.00
C TYR A 114 -33.42 -5.64 -2.04
N ALA A 115 -33.79 -5.18 -3.23
CA ALA A 115 -34.81 -4.14 -3.41
C ALA A 115 -36.19 -4.55 -2.86
N GLU A 116 -36.66 -5.76 -3.20
CA GLU A 116 -37.94 -6.28 -2.70
C GLU A 116 -37.95 -6.49 -1.19
N PHE A 117 -36.84 -6.98 -0.62
CA PHE A 117 -36.74 -7.14 0.84
C PHE A 117 -36.82 -5.79 1.54
N MET A 118 -36.05 -4.80 1.06
CA MET A 118 -36.05 -3.46 1.64
C MET A 118 -37.43 -2.82 1.56
N ASP A 119 -38.11 -2.92 0.42
CA ASP A 119 -39.47 -2.40 0.26
C ASP A 119 -40.45 -3.04 1.24
N LYS A 120 -40.48 -4.38 1.30
CA LYS A 120 -41.47 -5.14 2.08
C LYS A 120 -41.23 -5.13 3.58
N HIS A 121 -39.98 -5.16 4.03
CA HIS A 121 -39.63 -5.42 5.43
C HIS A 121 -39.01 -4.23 6.15
N VAL A 122 -38.63 -3.17 5.42
CA VAL A 122 -38.05 -1.94 5.99
C VAL A 122 -38.86 -0.71 5.57
N PHE A 123 -38.90 -0.35 4.29
CA PHE A 123 -39.51 0.89 3.83
C PHE A 123 -41.03 0.93 4.05
N GLY A 124 -41.75 -0.10 3.61
CA GLY A 124 -43.20 -0.20 3.76
C GLY A 124 -43.65 -0.11 5.23
N PRO A 125 -43.11 -0.95 6.14
CA PRO A 125 -43.43 -0.88 7.57
C PRO A 125 -43.09 0.47 8.22
N LEU A 126 -42.04 1.16 7.78
CA LEU A 126 -41.68 2.51 8.26
C LEU A 126 -42.54 3.62 7.63
N GLY A 127 -43.35 3.31 6.62
CA GLY A 127 -44.12 4.28 5.84
C GLY A 127 -43.24 5.16 4.93
N MET A 128 -42.07 4.67 4.53
CA MET A 128 -41.13 5.35 3.64
C MET A 128 -41.52 5.16 2.16
N THR A 129 -42.62 5.78 1.74
CA THR A 129 -43.25 5.54 0.43
C THR A 129 -42.53 6.17 -0.77
N HIS A 130 -41.48 6.96 -0.54
CA HIS A 130 -40.62 7.59 -1.54
C HIS A 130 -39.17 7.11 -1.43
N SER A 131 -38.98 5.90 -0.90
CA SER A 131 -37.68 5.27 -0.73
C SER A 131 -37.59 3.98 -1.52
N PHE A 132 -36.43 3.75 -2.13
CA PHE A 132 -36.20 2.61 -3.02
C PHE A 132 -34.71 2.30 -3.15
N VAL A 133 -34.39 1.06 -3.51
CA VAL A 133 -33.04 0.61 -3.86
C VAL A 133 -32.85 0.70 -5.37
N GLY A 134 -31.70 1.22 -5.81
CA GLY A 134 -31.49 1.53 -7.23
C GLY A 134 -32.39 2.69 -7.66
N LEU A 135 -32.67 2.85 -8.95
CA LEU A 135 -33.63 3.83 -9.43
C LEU A 135 -34.62 3.20 -10.42
N PRO A 136 -35.79 2.74 -9.95
CA PRO A 136 -36.81 2.19 -10.84
C PRO A 136 -37.24 3.20 -11.91
N THR A 137 -37.44 2.73 -13.14
CA THR A 137 -37.75 3.58 -14.31
C THR A 137 -38.98 4.47 -14.10
N ASP A 138 -40.01 3.95 -13.44
CA ASP A 138 -41.26 4.66 -13.14
C ASP A 138 -41.08 5.75 -12.05
N LYS A 139 -40.01 5.66 -11.24
CA LYS A 139 -39.71 6.62 -10.16
C LYS A 139 -38.74 7.73 -10.56
N GLN A 140 -38.08 7.62 -11.72
CA GLN A 140 -37.06 8.58 -12.19
C GLN A 140 -37.56 10.04 -12.18
N LYS A 141 -38.83 10.27 -12.54
CA LYS A 141 -39.43 11.62 -12.62
C LYS A 141 -39.51 12.35 -11.27
N ASN A 142 -39.46 11.62 -10.16
CA ASN A 142 -39.57 12.17 -8.81
C ASN A 142 -38.22 12.25 -8.09
N THR A 143 -37.11 12.23 -8.83
CA THR A 143 -35.76 12.32 -8.28
C THR A 143 -35.08 13.63 -8.64
N ALA A 144 -34.27 14.13 -7.71
CA ALA A 144 -33.45 15.31 -7.97
C ALA A 144 -32.36 14.98 -9.00
N VAL A 145 -32.19 15.84 -10.00
CA VAL A 145 -31.05 15.78 -10.93
C VAL A 145 -29.76 16.00 -10.13
N ARG A 146 -28.76 15.15 -10.35
CA ARG A 146 -27.43 15.25 -9.74
C ARG A 146 -26.57 16.25 -10.51
N TYR A 147 -25.86 17.13 -9.81
CA TYR A 147 -24.99 18.14 -10.42
C TYR A 147 -23.55 18.04 -9.92
N ASN A 148 -22.59 18.21 -10.83
CA ASN A 148 -21.19 18.40 -10.43
C ASN A 148 -20.97 19.78 -9.80
N ARG A 149 -19.75 20.07 -9.33
CA ARG A 149 -19.40 21.36 -8.70
C ARG A 149 -19.51 22.57 -9.65
N GLN A 150 -19.67 22.34 -10.95
CA GLN A 150 -19.85 23.37 -11.98
C GLN A 150 -21.33 23.56 -12.34
N GLY A 151 -22.25 22.86 -11.68
CA GLY A 151 -23.68 22.95 -11.97
C GLY A 151 -24.10 22.18 -13.23
N GLN A 152 -23.28 21.25 -13.73
CA GLN A 152 -23.62 20.42 -14.88
C GLN A 152 -24.27 19.11 -14.41
N ALA A 153 -25.32 18.69 -15.10
CA ALA A 153 -26.02 17.44 -14.80
C ALA A 153 -25.08 16.23 -14.99
N ILE A 154 -25.12 15.31 -14.04
CA ILE A 154 -24.36 14.05 -14.07
C ILE A 154 -25.27 12.94 -14.60
N PRO A 155 -24.84 12.13 -15.59
CA PRO A 155 -25.60 10.97 -16.04
C PRO A 155 -25.88 9.97 -14.92
N HIS A 156 -26.95 9.19 -15.06
CA HIS A 156 -27.27 8.15 -14.09
C HIS A 156 -26.13 7.11 -14.00
N TYR A 157 -25.91 6.62 -12.78
CA TYR A 157 -24.91 5.59 -12.49
C TYR A 157 -25.39 4.64 -11.40
N GLU A 158 -24.89 3.42 -11.48
CA GLU A 158 -25.17 2.31 -10.58
C GLU A 158 -23.90 1.86 -9.86
N PHE A 159 -24.03 0.85 -8.99
CA PHE A 159 -22.98 0.36 -8.11
C PHE A 159 -22.93 -1.16 -8.10
N ASP A 160 -21.77 -1.72 -7.76
CA ASP A 160 -21.60 -3.13 -7.41
C ASP A 160 -21.61 -3.35 -5.88
N HIS A 161 -22.19 -2.40 -5.13
CA HIS A 161 -22.25 -2.40 -3.66
C HIS A 161 -23.50 -1.67 -3.13
N ASP A 162 -24.68 -2.04 -3.65
CA ASP A 162 -25.96 -1.36 -3.43
C ASP A 162 -26.33 -1.10 -1.96
N GLY A 163 -26.14 -2.07 -1.09
CA GLY A 163 -26.37 -1.95 0.36
C GLY A 163 -25.51 -0.86 1.00
N GLY A 164 -24.39 -0.50 0.38
CA GLY A 164 -23.53 0.57 0.81
C GLY A 164 -23.96 1.96 0.34
N SER A 165 -24.71 2.06 -0.78
CA SER A 165 -24.72 3.28 -1.61
C SER A 165 -26.00 3.58 -2.42
N ALA A 166 -26.83 2.58 -2.74
CA ALA A 166 -27.88 2.69 -3.76
C ALA A 166 -29.29 2.96 -3.21
N VAL A 167 -29.43 3.35 -1.94
CA VAL A 167 -30.74 3.74 -1.40
C VAL A 167 -31.02 5.21 -1.72
N TYR A 168 -32.15 5.45 -2.36
CA TYR A 168 -32.75 6.76 -2.56
C TYR A 168 -33.87 6.95 -1.54
N ALA A 169 -33.95 8.15 -0.96
CA ALA A 169 -34.97 8.48 0.02
C ALA A 169 -35.21 10.00 0.03
N SER A 170 -36.42 10.40 0.37
CA SER A 170 -36.75 11.79 0.70
C SER A 170 -36.26 12.15 2.12
N ALA A 171 -36.12 13.44 2.43
CA ALA A 171 -35.84 13.86 3.81
C ALA A 171 -36.96 13.46 4.79
N TYR A 172 -38.20 13.44 4.30
CA TYR A 172 -39.37 13.02 5.08
C TYR A 172 -39.32 11.53 5.44
N ASP A 173 -38.98 10.67 4.47
CA ASP A 173 -38.84 9.23 4.70
C ASP A 173 -37.69 8.94 5.67
N LEU A 174 -36.56 9.64 5.53
CA LEU A 174 -35.46 9.53 6.48
C LEU A 174 -35.86 10.01 7.89
N ALA A 175 -36.81 10.95 8.00
CA ALA A 175 -37.34 11.36 9.30
C ALA A 175 -38.18 10.26 9.94
N ARG A 176 -38.96 9.49 9.14
CA ARG A 176 -39.64 8.27 9.63
C ARG A 176 -38.64 7.24 10.13
N PHE A 177 -37.58 7.01 9.38
CA PHE A 177 -36.49 6.12 9.81
C PHE A 177 -35.79 6.62 11.08
N ALA A 178 -35.63 7.93 11.24
CA ALA A 178 -35.06 8.53 12.44
C ALA A 178 -35.91 8.28 13.70
N VAL A 179 -37.25 8.27 13.58
CA VAL A 179 -38.16 7.98 14.71
C VAL A 179 -37.87 6.61 15.32
N LEU A 180 -37.60 5.59 14.49
CA LEU A 180 -37.21 4.25 14.96
C LEU A 180 -35.95 4.33 15.83
N HIS A 181 -34.91 5.02 15.37
CA HIS A 181 -33.60 5.06 16.04
C HIS A 181 -33.52 6.03 17.24
N ILE A 182 -34.41 7.03 17.31
CA ILE A 182 -34.63 7.82 18.52
C ILE A 182 -35.26 6.95 19.62
N GLY A 183 -36.02 5.90 19.26
CA GLY A 183 -36.66 4.98 20.21
C GLY A 183 -38.05 5.40 20.65
N ASN A 184 -38.70 6.31 19.89
CA ASN A 184 -40.02 6.86 20.23
C ASN A 184 -41.18 6.23 19.45
N GLY A 185 -40.96 5.12 18.73
CA GLY A 185 -42.00 4.41 17.98
C GLY A 185 -41.45 3.45 16.92
N LEU A 186 -42.37 2.83 16.17
CA LEU A 186 -42.09 1.88 15.08
C LEU A 186 -41.39 0.58 15.54
N HIS A 187 -41.61 0.17 16.80
CA HIS A 187 -41.02 -1.02 17.40
C HIS A 187 -41.50 -2.34 16.76
N GLU A 188 -42.62 -2.31 16.04
CA GLU A 188 -43.10 -3.39 15.19
C GLU A 188 -42.21 -3.64 13.97
N VAL A 189 -41.40 -2.64 13.59
CA VAL A 189 -40.36 -2.80 12.58
C VAL A 189 -39.17 -3.48 13.22
N LEU A 190 -38.54 -2.91 14.23
CA LEU A 190 -37.41 -3.56 14.91
C LEU A 190 -37.52 -3.30 16.41
N SER A 191 -37.37 -4.35 17.23
CA SER A 191 -37.51 -4.15 18.67
C SER A 191 -36.43 -3.22 19.22
N PRO A 192 -36.72 -2.52 20.35
CA PRO A 192 -35.78 -1.58 20.95
C PRO A 192 -34.40 -2.19 21.22
N ALA A 193 -34.33 -3.46 21.63
CA ALA A 193 -33.07 -4.15 21.90
C ALA A 193 -32.15 -4.20 20.65
N PHE A 194 -32.70 -4.54 19.48
CA PHE A 194 -31.93 -4.59 18.24
C PHE A 194 -31.59 -3.19 17.70
N VAL A 195 -32.45 -2.20 17.95
CA VAL A 195 -32.18 -0.79 17.63
C VAL A 195 -31.02 -0.24 18.47
N GLU A 196 -31.00 -0.52 19.77
CA GLU A 196 -29.88 -0.12 20.65
C GLU A 196 -28.58 -0.83 20.27
N GLN A 197 -28.64 -2.13 19.96
CA GLN A 197 -27.48 -2.89 19.52
C GLN A 197 -26.80 -2.25 18.29
N MET A 198 -27.56 -1.62 17.39
CA MET A 198 -27.00 -0.92 16.24
C MET A 198 -26.20 0.34 16.61
N LYS A 199 -26.50 0.94 17.77
CA LYS A 199 -25.89 2.18 18.26
C LYS A 199 -24.80 1.94 19.30
N GLU A 200 -24.47 0.68 19.60
CA GLU A 200 -23.33 0.31 20.43
C GLU A 200 -22.00 0.58 19.67
N PRO A 201 -21.09 1.41 20.22
CA PRO A 201 -19.83 1.77 19.56
C PRO A 201 -18.79 0.64 19.64
N THR A 202 -19.03 -0.45 18.91
CA THR A 202 -18.18 -1.65 18.92
C THR A 202 -16.84 -1.51 18.21
N ALA A 203 -16.61 -0.42 17.46
CA ALA A 203 -15.34 -0.12 16.81
C ALA A 203 -14.90 1.33 17.09
N SER A 204 -13.62 1.54 17.41
CA SER A 204 -13.07 2.89 17.61
C SER A 204 -12.71 3.53 16.26
N VAL A 205 -13.28 4.70 15.97
CA VAL A 205 -12.95 5.49 14.76
C VAL A 205 -11.82 6.48 15.07
N ASN A 206 -11.91 7.15 16.22
CA ASN A 206 -10.90 8.04 16.77
C ASN A 206 -11.14 8.19 18.28
N SER A 207 -10.39 9.06 18.96
CA SER A 207 -10.48 9.23 20.43
C SER A 207 -11.87 9.65 20.93
N ASN A 208 -12.71 10.24 20.08
CA ASN A 208 -13.99 10.86 20.46
C ASN A 208 -15.19 10.22 19.75
N ALA A 209 -14.97 9.20 18.92
CA ALA A 209 -16.03 8.60 18.12
C ALA A 209 -15.83 7.09 17.93
N GLY A 210 -16.93 6.36 18.09
CA GLY A 210 -17.04 4.96 17.75
C GLY A 210 -17.93 4.72 16.53
N TYR A 211 -17.95 3.49 16.05
CA TYR A 211 -18.85 3.04 14.99
C TYR A 211 -19.57 1.77 15.45
N GLY A 212 -20.89 1.79 15.34
CA GLY A 212 -21.77 0.67 15.61
C GLY A 212 -22.16 -0.03 14.33
N MET A 213 -23.34 -0.64 14.31
CA MET A 213 -23.82 -1.32 13.10
C MET A 213 -24.53 -0.32 12.18
N GLY A 214 -23.73 0.32 11.32
CA GLY A 214 -24.19 1.29 10.32
C GLY A 214 -24.27 2.73 10.80
N TRP A 215 -23.77 3.02 12.00
CA TRP A 215 -23.85 4.35 12.60
C TRP A 215 -22.50 4.78 13.16
N LEU A 216 -22.14 6.05 12.96
CA LEU A 216 -21.10 6.73 13.72
C LEU A 216 -21.74 7.22 15.04
N ILE A 217 -21.04 7.01 16.14
CA ILE A 217 -21.48 7.40 17.48
C ILE A 217 -20.43 8.34 18.09
N GLU A 218 -20.88 9.51 18.53
CA GLU A 218 -20.10 10.48 19.29
C GLU A 218 -20.78 10.60 20.66
N ASP A 219 -20.09 10.17 21.72
CA ASP A 219 -20.61 10.18 23.10
C ASP A 219 -19.83 11.24 23.91
N GLY A 220 -20.11 12.50 23.61
CA GLY A 220 -19.57 13.67 24.32
C GLY A 220 -20.63 14.29 25.21
N ASP A 221 -20.65 15.63 25.26
CA ASP A 221 -21.69 16.39 25.99
C ASP A 221 -23.11 16.03 25.48
N HIS A 222 -23.22 15.73 24.19
CA HIS A 222 -24.39 15.13 23.58
C HIS A 222 -24.08 13.75 23.01
N TYR A 223 -25.03 12.82 23.18
CA TYR A 223 -24.98 11.50 22.56
C TYR A 223 -25.54 11.58 21.14
N LEU A 224 -24.65 11.60 20.15
CA LEU A 224 -25.00 11.78 18.74
C LEU A 224 -24.80 10.51 17.94
N VAL A 225 -25.80 10.17 17.14
CA VAL A 225 -25.78 9.05 16.21
C VAL A 225 -25.91 9.59 14.79
N SER A 226 -24.93 9.35 13.94
CA SER A 226 -24.89 10.00 12.63
C SER A 226 -24.36 9.12 11.51
N HIS A 227 -24.72 9.47 10.28
CA HIS A 227 -24.11 8.91 9.10
C HIS A 227 -24.09 9.96 7.99
N THR A 228 -22.99 10.02 7.25
CA THR A 228 -22.83 10.90 6.08
C THR A 228 -22.96 10.10 4.79
N GLY A 229 -23.14 10.77 3.66
CA GLY A 229 -23.07 10.11 2.36
C GLY A 229 -22.53 11.08 1.34
N GLY A 230 -21.56 10.64 0.55
CA GLY A 230 -20.94 11.41 -0.51
C GLY A 230 -20.74 10.54 -1.73
N MET A 231 -21.28 10.98 -2.87
CA MET A 231 -21.13 10.36 -4.18
C MET A 231 -21.09 11.50 -5.23
N PRO A 232 -20.73 11.22 -6.49
CA PRO A 232 -20.75 12.23 -7.56
C PRO A 232 -22.15 12.87 -7.66
N GLY A 233 -22.22 14.17 -7.33
CA GLY A 233 -23.48 14.93 -7.32
C GLY A 233 -24.45 14.62 -6.18
N VAL A 234 -23.98 14.03 -5.08
CA VAL A 234 -24.80 13.78 -3.89
C VAL A 234 -23.98 14.04 -2.62
N ALA A 235 -24.53 14.84 -1.71
CA ALA A 235 -24.02 14.99 -0.35
C ALA A 235 -25.17 14.91 0.65
N THR A 236 -25.03 14.12 1.71
CA THR A 236 -26.09 13.86 2.69
C THR A 236 -25.52 13.76 4.10
N ARG A 237 -26.31 14.18 5.10
CA ARG A 237 -26.03 13.93 6.51
C ARG A 237 -27.34 13.68 7.25
N VAL A 238 -27.35 12.61 8.04
CA VAL A 238 -28.37 12.32 9.05
C VAL A 238 -27.67 12.38 10.40
N THR A 239 -28.22 13.12 11.36
CA THR A 239 -27.73 13.15 12.75
C THR A 239 -28.91 13.12 13.69
N LEU A 240 -28.85 12.21 14.65
CA LEU A 240 -29.83 11.99 15.70
C LEU A 240 -29.18 12.37 17.03
N ALA A 241 -29.95 12.98 17.91
CA ALA A 241 -29.63 13.16 19.33
C ALA A 241 -30.76 12.47 20.12
N PRO A 242 -30.66 11.14 20.34
CA PRO A 242 -31.77 10.35 20.88
C PRO A 242 -32.23 10.80 22.26
N LYS A 243 -31.31 11.23 23.13
CA LYS A 243 -31.63 11.69 24.50
C LYS A 243 -32.53 12.93 24.49
N GLU A 244 -32.39 13.76 23.46
CA GLU A 244 -33.11 15.01 23.26
C GLU A 244 -34.32 14.85 22.31
N GLY A 245 -34.56 13.64 21.79
CA GLY A 245 -35.65 13.38 20.86
C GLY A 245 -35.52 14.11 19.52
N LEU A 246 -34.29 14.47 19.12
CA LEU A 246 -34.02 15.33 17.96
C LEU A 246 -33.41 14.54 16.79
N ALA A 247 -33.84 14.85 15.58
CA ALA A 247 -33.19 14.41 14.34
C ALA A 247 -33.06 15.56 13.35
N VAL A 248 -31.89 15.69 12.73
CA VAL A 248 -31.62 16.66 11.68
C VAL A 248 -31.11 15.94 10.45
N ILE A 249 -31.78 16.17 9.32
CA ILE A 249 -31.51 15.50 8.04
C ILE A 249 -31.32 16.57 6.97
N CYS A 250 -30.19 16.51 6.27
CA CYS A 250 -29.91 17.42 5.16
C CYS A 250 -29.40 16.65 3.94
N LEU A 251 -30.01 16.91 2.78
CA LEU A 251 -29.72 16.27 1.49
C LEU A 251 -29.39 17.34 0.45
N SER A 252 -28.39 17.08 -0.38
CA SER A 252 -27.92 17.96 -1.46
C SER A 252 -27.66 17.15 -2.72
N ASN A 253 -28.13 17.66 -3.86
CA ASN A 253 -27.92 17.10 -5.19
C ASN A 253 -26.64 17.62 -5.88
N THR A 254 -25.67 18.08 -5.08
CA THR A 254 -24.33 18.41 -5.52
C THR A 254 -23.31 18.01 -4.46
N GLU A 255 -22.07 17.72 -4.89
CA GLU A 255 -20.96 17.41 -4.00
C GLU A 255 -20.52 18.68 -3.24
N SER A 256 -20.98 18.81 -1.99
CA SER A 256 -20.71 19.98 -1.15
C SER A 256 -20.58 19.62 0.33
N SER A 257 -19.95 20.51 1.10
CA SER A 257 -19.93 20.45 2.56
C SER A 257 -21.20 21.03 3.21
N LEU A 258 -22.15 21.52 2.41
CA LEU A 258 -23.31 22.25 2.88
C LEU A 258 -24.20 21.42 3.82
N PRO A 259 -24.52 20.14 3.53
CA PRO A 259 -25.30 19.32 4.46
C PRO A 259 -24.66 19.19 5.84
N HIS A 260 -23.33 19.06 5.88
CA HIS A 260 -22.58 18.96 7.13
C HIS A 260 -22.64 20.27 7.93
N GLN A 261 -22.44 21.40 7.26
CA GLN A 261 -22.50 22.73 7.88
C GLN A 261 -23.92 23.08 8.36
N ALA A 262 -24.93 22.78 7.54
CA ALA A 262 -26.34 23.02 7.86
C ALA A 262 -26.78 22.22 9.09
N VAL A 263 -26.46 20.92 9.14
CA VAL A 263 -26.78 20.08 10.31
C VAL A 263 -26.09 20.61 11.56
N LYS A 264 -24.79 20.91 11.51
CA LYS A 264 -24.06 21.46 12.66
C LYS A 264 -24.65 22.79 13.14
N LYS A 265 -25.07 23.67 12.22
CA LYS A 265 -25.69 24.95 12.56
C LYS A 265 -27.06 24.76 13.20
N ILE A 266 -27.89 23.85 12.67
CA ILE A 266 -29.21 23.57 13.27
C ILE A 266 -29.03 22.98 14.68
N LEU A 267 -28.11 22.02 14.85
CA LEU A 267 -27.82 21.44 16.16
C LEU A 267 -27.35 22.50 17.17
N SER A 268 -26.53 23.48 16.75
CA SER A 268 -26.09 24.55 17.64
C SER A 268 -27.20 25.51 18.08
N GLU A 269 -28.32 25.57 17.37
CA GLU A 269 -29.50 26.34 17.78
C GLU A 269 -30.47 25.50 18.64
N CYS A 270 -30.39 24.17 18.56
CA CYS A 270 -31.30 23.25 19.23
C CYS A 270 -30.74 22.64 20.52
N LEU A 271 -29.41 22.57 20.65
CA LEU A 271 -28.71 21.92 21.75
C LEU A 271 -27.85 22.95 22.50
N GLU A 272 -27.94 22.94 23.84
CA GLU A 272 -27.15 23.80 24.72
C GLU A 272 -25.66 23.46 24.62
N ASP A 273 -24.80 24.48 24.63
CA ASP A 273 -23.32 24.34 24.60
C ASP A 273 -22.74 23.50 23.44
N TYR A 274 -23.52 23.25 22.37
CA TYR A 274 -23.06 22.47 21.23
C TYR A 274 -21.96 23.21 20.45
N PRO A 275 -20.79 22.57 20.24
CA PRO A 275 -19.64 23.24 19.62
C PRO A 275 -19.91 23.53 18.13
N TYR A 276 -20.02 24.82 17.81
CA TYR A 276 -20.14 25.30 16.43
C TYR A 276 -19.05 26.32 16.10
N ASP A 277 -17.99 25.82 15.48
CA ASP A 277 -17.03 26.68 14.82
C ASP A 277 -17.69 27.31 13.59
N HIS A 278 -17.92 28.62 13.64
CA HIS A 278 -18.32 29.36 12.44
C HIS A 278 -17.26 29.11 11.35
N PRO A 279 -17.64 28.58 10.18
CA PRO A 279 -16.68 28.34 9.12
C PRO A 279 -16.06 29.68 8.74
N ASN A 280 -14.78 29.85 9.07
CA ASN A 280 -14.02 31.05 8.74
C ASN A 280 -13.71 31.01 7.23
N LEU A 281 -14.70 31.36 6.41
CA LEU A 281 -14.67 31.28 4.94
C LEU A 281 -13.54 32.13 4.31
N LEU A 282 -12.96 33.04 5.08
CA LEU A 282 -11.90 33.96 4.65
C LEU A 282 -10.48 33.38 4.78
N LEU A 283 -10.29 32.33 5.57
CA LEU A 283 -8.98 31.71 5.76
C LEU A 283 -8.96 30.34 5.10
N ARG A 284 -8.38 30.24 3.91
CA ARG A 284 -7.96 28.93 3.38
C ARG A 284 -7.05 28.30 4.43
N PRO A 285 -7.29 27.03 4.85
CA PRO A 285 -6.36 26.33 5.71
C PRO A 285 -4.96 26.47 5.10
N ARG A 286 -4.03 27.06 5.85
CA ARG A 286 -2.66 27.21 5.38
C ARG A 286 -2.16 25.81 5.10
N ARG A 287 -1.90 25.48 3.83
CA ARG A 287 -1.44 24.16 3.44
C ARG A 287 -0.07 23.97 4.07
N GLN A 288 -0.02 23.31 5.21
CA GLN A 288 1.24 22.97 5.85
C GLN A 288 1.91 21.94 4.94
N THR A 289 3.11 22.25 4.47
CA THR A 289 3.94 21.25 3.81
C THR A 289 4.24 20.17 4.86
N PRO A 290 3.90 18.91 4.61
CA PRO A 290 4.26 17.84 5.53
C PRO A 290 5.78 17.87 5.77
N PRO A 291 6.25 17.52 6.97
CA PRO A 291 7.68 17.38 7.19
C PRO A 291 8.27 16.36 6.21
N PRO A 292 9.55 16.50 5.82
CA PRO A 292 10.22 15.52 4.99
C PRO A 292 10.12 14.12 5.62
N PHE A 293 9.87 13.12 4.79
CA PHE A 293 9.79 11.74 5.23
C PHE A 293 11.13 11.28 5.83
N LYS A 294 11.08 10.77 7.07
CA LYS A 294 12.23 10.21 7.79
C LYS A 294 11.95 8.75 8.15
N PRO A 295 12.48 7.78 7.40
CA PRO A 295 12.22 6.38 7.66
C PRO A 295 12.97 5.91 8.91
N THR A 296 12.40 4.93 9.60
CA THR A 296 13.06 4.18 10.69
C THR A 296 14.01 3.11 10.14
N GLU A 297 14.98 2.64 10.92
CA GLU A 297 15.92 1.58 10.52
C GLU A 297 15.22 0.25 10.16
N GLU A 298 14.04 0.01 10.74
CA GLU A 298 13.18 -1.14 10.42
C GLU A 298 12.43 -1.01 9.08
N LEU A 299 12.42 0.18 8.48
CA LEU A 299 11.78 0.42 7.18
C LEU A 299 12.82 0.58 6.05
N ILE A 300 14.03 1.06 6.36
CA ILE A 300 15.10 1.25 5.38
C ILE A 300 15.45 -0.08 4.70
N GLY A 301 15.43 -0.08 3.36
CA GLY A 301 15.78 -1.26 2.58
C GLY A 301 15.05 -1.36 1.24
N THR A 302 15.28 -2.47 0.56
CA THR A 302 14.49 -2.91 -0.59
C THR A 302 13.48 -3.95 -0.12
N TRP A 303 12.23 -3.78 -0.53
CA TRP A 303 11.09 -4.63 -0.22
C TRP A 303 10.50 -5.16 -1.52
N THR A 304 10.29 -6.46 -1.61
CA THR A 304 9.75 -7.12 -2.81
C THR A 304 8.60 -8.04 -2.44
N GLY A 305 7.63 -8.17 -3.35
CA GLY A 305 6.50 -9.05 -3.17
C GLY A 305 5.43 -8.82 -4.23
N GLU A 306 4.21 -9.25 -3.94
CA GLU A 306 3.15 -9.33 -4.93
C GLU A 306 1.90 -8.58 -4.49
N ILE A 307 1.27 -7.93 -5.46
CA ILE A 307 -0.07 -7.36 -5.37
C ILE A 307 -1.03 -8.39 -5.95
N LYS A 308 -2.00 -8.84 -5.16
CA LYS A 308 -3.03 -9.78 -5.61
C LYS A 308 -4.12 -9.06 -6.41
N THR A 309 -4.35 -9.52 -7.63
CA THR A 309 -5.49 -9.09 -8.45
C THR A 309 -6.27 -10.32 -8.93
N TYR A 310 -7.51 -10.11 -9.37
CA TYR A 310 -8.32 -11.21 -9.91
C TYR A 310 -7.86 -11.66 -11.31
N GLU A 311 -6.99 -10.89 -11.99
CA GLU A 311 -6.36 -11.22 -13.29
C GLU A 311 -4.86 -11.53 -13.13
N GLY A 312 -4.50 -12.15 -12.01
CA GLY A 312 -3.13 -12.56 -11.69
C GLY A 312 -2.36 -11.57 -10.82
N GLU A 313 -1.23 -12.01 -10.31
CA GLU A 313 -0.39 -11.20 -9.41
C GLU A 313 0.42 -10.16 -10.19
N ARG A 314 0.85 -9.10 -9.52
CA ARG A 314 1.77 -8.09 -10.06
C ARG A 314 2.93 -7.91 -9.10
N HIS A 315 4.17 -8.04 -9.57
CA HIS A 315 5.32 -7.83 -8.71
C HIS A 315 5.49 -6.34 -8.37
N LEU A 316 5.75 -6.06 -7.10
CA LEU A 316 6.05 -4.72 -6.58
C LEU A 316 7.40 -4.74 -5.87
N THR A 317 8.29 -3.87 -6.31
CA THR A 317 9.53 -3.53 -5.61
C THR A 317 9.42 -2.12 -5.03
N LEU A 318 9.73 -1.97 -3.74
CA LEU A 318 9.73 -0.71 -3.00
C LEU A 318 11.11 -0.50 -2.38
N TRP A 319 11.72 0.64 -2.67
CA TRP A 319 12.99 1.08 -2.10
C TRP A 319 12.76 2.23 -1.14
N VAL A 320 13.23 2.07 0.11
CA VAL A 320 13.17 3.10 1.15
C VAL A 320 14.60 3.46 1.56
N GLY A 321 15.05 4.61 1.08
CA GLY A 321 16.38 5.15 1.33
C GLY A 321 16.52 5.81 2.70
N LYS A 322 17.72 5.73 3.28
CA LYS A 322 18.05 6.39 4.56
C LYS A 322 17.95 7.92 4.50
N ASP A 323 18.10 8.47 3.30
CA ASP A 323 17.93 9.89 2.98
C ASP A 323 16.45 10.33 2.86
N GLY A 324 15.50 9.42 3.09
CA GLY A 324 14.07 9.68 2.95
C GLY A 324 13.56 9.54 1.51
N THR A 325 14.43 9.21 0.55
CA THR A 325 13.98 8.93 -0.82
C THR A 325 13.24 7.59 -0.86
N CYS A 326 12.03 7.59 -1.40
CA CYS A 326 11.24 6.38 -1.59
C CYS A 326 10.93 6.20 -3.07
N ARG A 327 11.18 5.00 -3.60
CA ARG A 327 10.89 4.65 -4.99
C ARG A 327 10.13 3.34 -5.06
N ALA A 328 9.31 3.16 -6.09
CA ALA A 328 8.62 1.91 -6.33
C ALA A 328 8.66 1.54 -7.81
N ARG A 329 8.57 0.25 -8.11
CA ARG A 329 8.44 -0.29 -9.47
C ARG A 329 7.42 -1.41 -9.44
N LEU A 330 6.44 -1.31 -10.34
CA LEU A 330 5.63 -2.46 -10.72
C LEU A 330 6.32 -3.20 -11.85
N GLU A 331 6.10 -4.51 -11.91
CA GLU A 331 6.53 -5.35 -13.01
C GLU A 331 6.17 -4.74 -14.38
N GLY A 332 7.13 -4.78 -15.32
CA GLY A 332 6.94 -4.22 -16.67
C GLY A 332 6.83 -2.70 -16.74
N GLN A 333 6.99 -1.97 -15.62
CA GLN A 333 6.83 -0.51 -15.56
C GLN A 333 8.09 0.21 -15.07
N LEU A 334 8.14 1.52 -15.30
CA LEU A 334 9.26 2.37 -14.89
C LEU A 334 9.31 2.53 -13.36
N VAL A 335 10.51 2.76 -12.82
CA VAL A 335 10.69 3.17 -11.42
C VAL A 335 10.09 4.56 -11.22
N THR A 336 9.22 4.72 -10.23
CA THR A 336 8.58 5.99 -9.87
C THR A 336 8.91 6.39 -8.44
N LEU A 337 8.80 7.69 -8.12
CA LEU A 337 8.93 8.18 -6.75
C LEU A 337 7.65 7.86 -5.97
N VAL A 338 7.80 7.43 -4.72
CA VAL A 338 6.69 7.39 -3.76
C VAL A 338 6.49 8.79 -3.20
N THR A 339 5.45 9.47 -3.66
CA THR A 339 5.09 10.81 -3.19
C THR A 339 4.27 10.74 -1.91
N ASN A 340 4.35 11.78 -1.07
CA ASN A 340 3.65 11.85 0.23
C ASN A 340 3.92 10.63 1.13
N ALA A 341 5.15 10.10 1.09
CA ALA A 341 5.54 8.98 1.94
C ALA A 341 5.44 9.39 3.42
N GLN A 342 4.78 8.56 4.23
CA GLN A 342 4.70 8.72 5.68
C GLN A 342 4.79 7.35 6.35
N PHE A 343 5.37 7.29 7.54
CA PHE A 343 5.45 6.08 8.35
C PHE A 343 5.13 6.45 9.80
N ASN A 344 3.91 6.15 10.21
CA ASN A 344 3.39 6.47 11.55
C ASN A 344 2.76 5.21 12.14
N ASP A 345 3.11 4.89 13.39
CA ASP A 345 2.56 3.73 14.11
C ASP A 345 2.62 2.41 13.32
N GLY A 346 3.75 2.19 12.62
CA GLY A 346 3.97 1.01 11.79
C GLY A 346 3.28 1.03 10.42
N LEU A 347 2.46 2.04 10.10
CA LEU A 347 1.77 2.17 8.81
C LEU A 347 2.59 3.04 7.84
N LEU A 348 3.10 2.41 6.78
CA LEU A 348 3.61 3.09 5.59
C LEU A 348 2.45 3.50 4.68
N THR A 349 2.41 4.80 4.36
CA THR A 349 1.54 5.34 3.32
C THR A 349 2.36 6.07 2.27
N GLY A 350 1.81 6.17 1.06
CA GLY A 350 2.44 6.87 -0.05
C GLY A 350 1.64 6.75 -1.32
N ILE A 351 2.01 7.49 -2.36
CA ILE A 351 1.36 7.46 -3.66
C ILE A 351 2.40 7.19 -4.73
N ILE A 352 2.15 6.16 -5.54
CA ILE A 352 2.99 5.80 -6.68
C ILE A 352 2.18 5.94 -7.97
N ASN A 353 2.87 6.24 -9.06
CA ASN A 353 2.28 6.14 -10.40
C ASN A 353 2.52 4.72 -10.92
N GLY A 354 1.47 4.11 -11.46
CA GLY A 354 1.51 2.77 -12.02
C GLY A 354 0.10 2.32 -12.40
N ASP A 355 0.03 1.25 -13.18
CA ASP A 355 -1.23 0.62 -13.60
C ASP A 355 -1.21 -0.85 -13.16
N LEU A 356 -2.25 -1.32 -12.48
CA LEU A 356 -2.36 -2.74 -12.14
C LEU A 356 -2.73 -3.62 -13.34
N GLN A 357 -3.18 -3.01 -14.44
CA GLN A 357 -3.54 -3.67 -15.69
C GLN A 357 -4.58 -4.77 -15.47
N THR A 358 -5.61 -4.48 -14.66
CA THR A 358 -6.84 -5.27 -14.63
C THR A 358 -7.90 -4.60 -15.49
N SER A 359 -8.84 -5.41 -16.02
CA SER A 359 -9.91 -4.89 -16.89
C SER A 359 -10.71 -3.73 -16.28
N ASP A 360 -10.81 -3.64 -14.95
CA ASP A 360 -11.47 -2.53 -14.26
C ASP A 360 -10.56 -1.33 -13.92
N THR A 361 -9.32 -1.55 -13.50
CA THR A 361 -8.40 -0.44 -13.22
C THR A 361 -8.01 0.30 -14.51
N SER A 362 -7.91 -0.41 -15.63
CA SER A 362 -7.56 0.21 -16.91
C SER A 362 -8.68 1.03 -17.56
N ARG A 363 -9.90 1.04 -17.00
CA ARG A 363 -11.02 1.86 -17.51
C ARG A 363 -10.71 3.35 -17.51
N VAL A 364 -9.94 3.81 -16.52
CA VAL A 364 -9.51 5.20 -16.40
C VAL A 364 -8.16 5.32 -15.74
N LYS A 365 -7.51 6.45 -16.01
CA LYS A 365 -6.27 6.81 -15.32
C LYS A 365 -6.47 6.86 -13.80
N HIS A 366 -5.55 6.23 -13.09
CA HIS A 366 -5.56 6.15 -11.64
C HIS A 366 -4.17 6.39 -11.07
N ARG A 367 -4.12 6.51 -9.75
CA ARG A 367 -2.89 6.46 -8.95
C ARG A 367 -3.02 5.32 -7.95
N LEU A 368 -1.88 4.78 -7.53
CA LEU A 368 -1.84 3.71 -6.55
C LEU A 368 -1.44 4.28 -5.19
N ARG A 369 -2.23 4.02 -4.16
CA ARG A 369 -1.95 4.42 -2.78
C ARG A 369 -1.46 3.21 -2.00
N LEU A 370 -0.32 3.37 -1.35
CA LEU A 370 0.21 2.37 -0.42
C LEU A 370 -0.46 2.54 0.94
N GLN A 371 -0.92 1.43 1.52
CA GLN A 371 -1.48 1.32 2.86
C GLN A 371 -0.92 0.06 3.52
N LEU A 372 0.38 0.07 3.84
CA LEU A 372 1.13 -1.12 4.24
C LEU A 372 1.58 -1.04 5.69
N VAL A 373 1.22 -2.02 6.52
CA VAL A 373 1.64 -2.09 7.92
C VAL A 373 2.87 -2.99 8.04
N LEU A 374 3.90 -2.54 8.75
CA LEU A 374 5.05 -3.35 9.09
C LEU A 374 4.68 -4.37 10.18
N ARG A 375 4.66 -5.66 9.85
CA ARG A 375 4.35 -6.77 10.76
C ARG A 375 5.35 -7.88 10.59
N LYS A 376 6.01 -8.29 11.68
CA LYS A 376 6.96 -9.42 11.70
C LYS A 376 8.00 -9.36 10.57
N GLY A 377 8.52 -8.15 10.27
CA GLY A 377 9.51 -7.94 9.21
C GLY A 377 8.96 -7.94 7.77
N GLN A 378 7.64 -7.84 7.59
CA GLN A 378 6.97 -7.73 6.29
C GLN A 378 6.11 -6.48 6.23
N LEU A 379 6.01 -5.83 5.07
CA LEU A 379 5.04 -4.78 4.82
C LEU A 379 3.79 -5.42 4.21
N VAL A 380 2.70 -5.49 4.99
CA VAL A 380 1.47 -6.17 4.59
C VAL A 380 0.29 -5.21 4.65
N GLY A 381 -0.57 -5.20 3.65
CA GLY A 381 -1.71 -4.31 3.62
C GLY A 381 -2.41 -4.24 2.27
N ALA A 382 -2.72 -3.01 1.85
CA ALA A 382 -3.34 -2.74 0.56
C ALA A 382 -2.48 -1.85 -0.34
N VAL A 383 -2.57 -2.13 -1.64
CA VAL A 383 -2.34 -1.14 -2.70
C VAL A 383 -3.71 -0.76 -3.26
N GLU A 384 -4.09 0.51 -3.12
CA GLU A 384 -5.40 1.01 -3.54
C GLU A 384 -5.28 1.71 -4.89
N ALA A 385 -5.95 1.18 -5.92
CA ALA A 385 -6.12 1.86 -7.20
C ALA A 385 -7.26 2.87 -7.10
N VAL A 386 -6.94 4.15 -7.20
CA VAL A 386 -7.91 5.24 -7.03
C VAL A 386 -7.89 6.16 -8.24
N THR A 387 -9.06 6.39 -8.84
CA THR A 387 -9.21 7.25 -10.01
C THR A 387 -8.53 8.61 -9.80
N ASP A 388 -7.79 9.06 -10.81
CA ASP A 388 -7.10 10.35 -10.75
C ASP A 388 -8.05 11.50 -11.11
N LEU A 389 -8.49 12.23 -10.09
CA LEU A 389 -9.45 13.33 -10.23
C LEU A 389 -8.82 14.66 -10.66
N THR A 390 -7.51 14.70 -10.96
CA THR A 390 -6.89 15.93 -11.45
C THR A 390 -7.50 16.34 -12.79
N THR A 391 -7.85 17.62 -12.89
CA THR A 391 -8.32 18.22 -14.15
C THR A 391 -7.33 17.93 -15.28
N GLN A 392 -7.83 17.40 -16.39
CA GLN A 392 -7.05 17.15 -17.59
C GLN A 392 -7.34 18.20 -18.65
N TRP A 393 -6.34 18.52 -19.46
CA TRP A 393 -6.47 19.38 -20.63
C TRP A 393 -6.20 18.54 -21.87
N ILE A 394 -7.22 18.31 -22.70
CA ILE A 394 -7.10 17.56 -23.95
C ILE A 394 -7.55 18.48 -25.08
N GLN A 395 -6.66 18.74 -26.05
CA GLN A 395 -6.91 19.63 -27.20
C GLN A 395 -7.49 21.00 -26.78
N GLY A 396 -6.96 21.59 -25.71
CA GLY A 396 -7.41 22.89 -25.19
C GLY A 396 -8.75 22.87 -24.45
N LYS A 397 -9.43 21.72 -24.36
CA LYS A 397 -10.64 21.56 -23.55
C LYS A 397 -10.30 21.00 -22.17
N LYS A 398 -10.85 21.65 -21.14
CA LYS A 398 -10.80 21.17 -19.77
C LYS A 398 -11.74 19.97 -19.62
N ILE A 399 -11.19 18.79 -19.40
CA ILE A 399 -11.96 17.58 -19.11
C ILE A 399 -11.96 17.37 -17.61
N ILE A 400 -13.17 17.26 -17.05
CA ILE A 400 -13.37 16.91 -15.64
C ILE A 400 -13.46 15.38 -15.59
N PRO A 401 -12.53 14.70 -14.90
CA PRO A 401 -12.60 13.25 -14.76
C PRO A 401 -13.89 12.86 -14.02
N LYS A 402 -14.59 11.83 -14.51
CA LYS A 402 -15.64 11.18 -13.73
C LYS A 402 -14.98 10.49 -12.53
N ASN A 403 -15.68 10.48 -11.39
CA ASN A 403 -15.28 9.67 -10.25
C ASN A 403 -15.68 8.23 -10.57
N TYR A 404 -14.71 7.35 -10.82
CA TYR A 404 -14.99 5.98 -11.26
C TYR A 404 -14.84 4.96 -10.16
N TYR A 405 -13.71 4.94 -9.46
CA TYR A 405 -13.48 3.90 -8.48
C TYR A 405 -12.38 4.20 -7.45
N GLY A 406 -12.39 3.37 -6.42
CA GLY A 406 -11.30 3.12 -5.47
C GLY A 406 -11.33 1.65 -5.11
N LEU A 407 -10.28 0.90 -5.46
CA LEU A 407 -10.23 -0.55 -5.39
C LEU A 407 -8.99 -0.98 -4.60
N SER A 408 -9.17 -1.81 -3.57
CA SER A 408 -8.06 -2.31 -2.77
C SER A 408 -7.60 -3.68 -3.23
N HIS A 409 -6.29 -3.83 -3.31
CA HIS A 409 -5.63 -5.07 -3.64
C HIS A 409 -4.72 -5.48 -2.49
N PHE A 410 -4.86 -6.70 -1.99
CA PHE A 410 -3.98 -7.22 -0.94
C PHE A 410 -2.53 -7.25 -1.43
N THR A 411 -1.59 -6.90 -0.56
CA THR A 411 -0.15 -6.91 -0.88
C THR A 411 0.65 -7.32 0.34
N SER A 412 1.72 -8.08 0.11
CA SER A 412 2.69 -8.46 1.12
C SER A 412 4.11 -8.37 0.54
N LEU A 413 4.95 -7.54 1.14
CA LEU A 413 6.35 -7.34 0.74
C LEU A 413 7.30 -7.83 1.84
N LYS A 414 8.33 -8.56 1.45
CA LYS A 414 9.44 -8.99 2.32
C LYS A 414 10.65 -8.11 2.05
N ARG A 415 11.45 -7.83 3.09
CA ARG A 415 12.71 -7.11 2.90
C ARG A 415 13.71 -8.02 2.19
N SER A 416 14.12 -7.65 0.98
CA SER A 416 15.11 -8.39 0.18
C SER A 416 16.53 -7.84 0.31
N SER A 417 16.69 -6.60 0.78
CA SER A 417 18.00 -5.98 1.05
C SER A 417 17.89 -4.87 2.11
N LYS A 418 18.95 -4.65 2.89
CA LYS A 418 19.05 -3.51 3.83
C LYS A 418 19.34 -2.18 3.11
N ILE A 419 19.55 -2.20 1.79
CA ILE A 419 19.85 -1.01 0.99
C ILE A 419 18.61 -0.56 0.25
N GLY A 420 18.14 0.66 0.51
CA GLY A 420 17.04 1.28 -0.22
C GLY A 420 17.41 2.54 -1.01
N SER A 421 18.64 3.04 -0.85
CA SER A 421 19.19 4.11 -1.69
C SER A 421 20.71 4.01 -1.77
N GLN A 422 21.33 4.80 -2.63
CA GLN A 422 22.79 4.81 -2.78
C GLN A 422 23.46 5.29 -1.49
N GLN A 423 24.50 4.57 -1.06
CA GLN A 423 25.30 4.85 0.12
C GLN A 423 26.78 4.93 -0.27
N VAL A 424 27.53 5.80 0.43
CA VAL A 424 28.99 5.91 0.28
C VAL A 424 29.63 4.99 1.31
N LEU A 425 30.48 4.05 0.86
CA LEU A 425 31.18 3.11 1.76
C LEU A 425 32.51 3.67 2.27
N PHE A 426 33.16 4.55 1.51
CA PHE A 426 34.41 5.20 1.92
C PHE A 426 34.23 6.71 1.96
N ASN A 427 34.43 7.30 3.14
CA ASN A 427 34.16 8.72 3.40
C ASN A 427 35.20 9.68 2.77
N GLY A 428 36.30 9.15 2.21
CA GLY A 428 37.35 9.92 1.56
C GLY A 428 38.38 10.57 2.50
N ARG A 429 38.23 10.46 3.81
CA ARG A 429 39.06 11.18 4.81
C ARG A 429 39.86 10.25 5.71
N ASP A 430 39.30 9.10 6.06
CA ASP A 430 39.89 8.12 6.96
C ASP A 430 39.29 6.72 6.70
N LEU A 431 39.73 5.72 7.47
CA LEU A 431 39.26 4.34 7.36
C LEU A 431 38.06 4.04 8.27
N ASP A 432 37.29 5.05 8.70
CA ASP A 432 36.07 4.80 9.47
C ASP A 432 35.10 3.90 8.70
N GLY A 433 34.55 2.89 9.39
CA GLY A 433 33.78 1.80 8.78
C GLY A 433 34.60 0.68 8.12
N TRP A 434 35.94 0.78 8.10
CA TRP A 434 36.84 -0.24 7.52
C TRP A 434 37.79 -0.83 8.56
N GLN A 435 38.12 -2.11 8.38
CA GLN A 435 39.11 -2.84 9.16
C GLN A 435 40.27 -3.26 8.27
N ILE A 436 41.49 -2.99 8.74
CA ILE A 436 42.71 -3.51 8.12
C ILE A 436 42.82 -5.00 8.40
N ILE A 437 43.05 -5.79 7.36
CA ILE A 437 43.24 -7.24 7.47
C ILE A 437 44.68 -7.51 7.93
N LYS A 438 44.85 -8.34 8.95
CA LYS A 438 46.16 -8.68 9.55
C LYS A 438 46.37 -10.19 9.77
N LYS A 439 45.43 -11.01 9.29
CA LYS A 439 45.46 -12.47 9.46
C LYS A 439 46.03 -13.14 8.21
N TYR A 440 46.52 -14.38 8.35
CA TYR A 440 47.04 -15.20 7.24
C TYR A 440 48.08 -14.45 6.39
N ASP A 441 47.89 -14.38 5.08
CA ASP A 441 48.80 -13.76 4.11
C ASP A 441 48.89 -12.23 4.20
N PHE A 442 48.08 -11.61 5.06
CA PHE A 442 48.06 -10.16 5.29
C PHE A 442 48.92 -9.73 6.48
N LYS A 443 49.64 -10.64 7.14
CA LYS A 443 50.51 -10.30 8.30
C LYS A 443 51.59 -9.28 7.93
N ASN A 444 52.11 -9.35 6.70
CA ASN A 444 53.10 -8.42 6.15
C ASN A 444 52.46 -7.47 5.12
N HIS A 445 51.27 -6.94 5.44
CA HIS A 445 50.62 -5.95 4.59
C HIS A 445 51.47 -4.67 4.45
N GLY A 446 51.36 -4.02 3.30
CA GLY A 446 51.96 -2.70 3.05
C GLY A 446 51.25 -1.58 3.85
N SER A 447 51.67 -0.33 3.66
CA SER A 447 51.00 0.80 4.32
C SER A 447 49.56 0.97 3.82
N ILE A 448 48.60 1.06 4.74
CA ILE A 448 47.18 1.21 4.40
C ILE A 448 46.68 2.54 4.97
N THR A 449 46.16 3.41 4.10
CA THR A 449 45.70 4.75 4.47
C THR A 449 44.45 5.14 3.70
N GLY A 450 43.52 5.86 4.33
CA GLY A 450 42.44 6.56 3.64
C GLY A 450 42.62 8.06 3.83
N LYS A 451 42.83 8.82 2.75
CA LYS A 451 42.91 10.29 2.77
C LYS A 451 42.73 10.86 1.35
N ASP A 452 42.39 12.13 1.25
CA ASP A 452 42.29 12.86 -0.04
C ASP A 452 41.38 12.16 -1.07
N GLY A 453 40.31 11.51 -0.60
CA GLY A 453 39.38 10.76 -1.43
C GLY A 453 39.88 9.39 -1.90
N VAL A 454 41.07 8.95 -1.46
CA VAL A 454 41.71 7.70 -1.89
C VAL A 454 41.97 6.76 -0.70
N LEU A 455 41.54 5.50 -0.85
CA LEU A 455 41.94 4.37 -0.02
C LEU A 455 43.14 3.69 -0.70
N LYS A 456 44.30 3.71 -0.04
CA LYS A 456 45.54 3.14 -0.55
C LYS A 456 45.88 1.85 0.18
N LEU A 457 46.21 0.82 -0.60
CA LEU A 457 46.85 -0.42 -0.16
C LEU A 457 48.28 -0.45 -0.71
N GLY A 458 49.28 -0.26 0.14
CA GLY A 458 50.68 -0.46 -0.23
C GLY A 458 50.97 -1.92 -0.59
N LYS A 459 52.01 -2.17 -1.39
CA LYS A 459 52.39 -3.53 -1.76
C LYS A 459 52.71 -4.38 -0.53
N GLY A 460 51.95 -5.45 -0.31
CA GLY A 460 52.16 -6.43 0.75
C GLY A 460 53.08 -7.59 0.34
N SER A 461 53.41 -8.45 1.30
CA SER A 461 54.18 -9.68 1.08
C SER A 461 53.47 -10.90 1.69
N PRO A 462 52.55 -11.57 0.96
CA PRO A 462 52.12 -11.23 -0.40
C PRO A 462 50.93 -10.25 -0.46
N ALA A 463 50.11 -10.11 0.60
CA ALA A 463 48.82 -9.45 0.47
C ALA A 463 48.67 -8.18 1.33
N SER A 464 47.89 -7.23 0.82
CA SER A 464 47.34 -6.09 1.58
C SER A 464 45.85 -6.04 1.37
N GLY A 465 45.08 -5.69 2.41
CA GLY A 465 43.64 -5.66 2.28
C GLY A 465 42.90 -4.96 3.39
N VAL A 466 41.71 -4.51 3.06
CA VAL A 466 40.73 -3.94 3.98
C VAL A 466 39.38 -4.63 3.79
N ARG A 467 38.56 -4.59 4.83
CA ARG A 467 37.17 -5.07 4.79
C ARG A 467 36.25 -4.10 5.51
N VAL A 468 34.96 -4.14 5.19
CA VAL A 468 33.94 -3.40 5.93
C VAL A 468 33.82 -3.97 7.35
N ALA A 469 33.71 -3.10 8.35
CA ALA A 469 33.74 -3.47 9.77
C ALA A 469 32.42 -4.11 10.28
N GLY A 470 31.32 -3.96 9.56
CA GLY A 470 29.97 -4.40 9.95
C GLY A 470 29.27 -5.24 8.88
N ASP A 471 27.95 -5.37 9.03
CA ASP A 471 27.09 -6.11 8.10
C ASP A 471 27.17 -5.57 6.67
N PHE A 472 27.04 -6.47 5.70
CA PHE A 472 26.91 -6.16 4.28
C PHE A 472 25.69 -6.90 3.71
N PRO A 473 24.92 -6.32 2.77
CA PRO A 473 23.81 -7.02 2.14
C PRO A 473 24.29 -8.28 1.44
N LYS A 474 23.51 -9.36 1.52
CA LYS A 474 23.86 -10.66 0.89
C LYS A 474 23.43 -10.78 -0.56
N MET A 475 22.39 -10.05 -0.95
CA MET A 475 21.76 -10.06 -2.28
C MET A 475 21.19 -8.68 -2.60
N ASN A 476 20.85 -8.46 -3.87
CA ASN A 476 20.13 -7.32 -4.39
C ASN A 476 20.83 -5.97 -4.15
N TYR A 477 22.11 -5.92 -4.50
CA TYR A 477 22.92 -4.71 -4.39
C TYR A 477 23.88 -4.60 -5.58
N GLN A 478 24.34 -3.37 -5.83
CA GLN A 478 25.41 -3.08 -6.76
C GLN A 478 26.47 -2.24 -6.06
N VAL A 479 27.73 -2.70 -6.11
CA VAL A 479 28.89 -1.92 -5.68
C VAL A 479 29.51 -1.24 -6.89
N GLU A 480 29.88 0.01 -6.74
CA GLU A 480 30.63 0.79 -7.73
C GLU A 480 31.86 1.41 -7.08
N LEU A 481 33.01 1.31 -7.73
CA LEU A 481 34.24 1.94 -7.28
C LEU A 481 35.16 2.27 -8.47
N GLU A 482 36.18 3.07 -8.21
CA GLU A 482 37.31 3.23 -9.11
C GLU A 482 38.54 2.61 -8.47
N ALA A 483 39.28 1.79 -9.22
CA ALA A 483 40.50 1.14 -8.75
C ALA A 483 41.67 1.38 -9.73
N ARG A 484 42.89 1.42 -9.22
CA ARG A 484 44.11 1.45 -10.06
C ARG A 484 45.25 0.66 -9.44
N ARG A 485 46.10 0.09 -10.31
CA ARG A 485 47.39 -0.49 -9.94
C ARG A 485 48.45 0.61 -9.85
N VAL A 486 49.18 0.69 -8.74
CA VAL A 486 50.26 1.68 -8.55
C VAL A 486 51.62 1.06 -8.83
N GLU A 487 51.84 -0.16 -8.35
CA GLU A 487 53.10 -0.92 -8.50
C GLU A 487 52.84 -2.42 -8.38
N GLY A 488 53.76 -3.27 -8.84
CA GLY A 488 53.64 -4.72 -8.78
C GLY A 488 53.14 -5.36 -10.07
N SER A 489 52.88 -6.66 -10.03
CA SER A 489 52.68 -7.50 -11.22
C SER A 489 51.48 -8.42 -11.17
N ASP A 490 50.82 -8.55 -10.02
CA ASP A 490 49.66 -9.43 -9.82
C ASP A 490 48.41 -8.60 -9.46
N PHE A 491 47.32 -9.21 -9.04
CA PHE A 491 46.03 -8.52 -8.97
C PHE A 491 46.03 -7.32 -8.02
N PHE A 492 45.52 -6.18 -8.52
CA PHE A 492 45.39 -4.95 -7.76
C PHE A 492 44.01 -4.78 -7.15
N CYS A 493 43.02 -5.56 -7.60
CA CYS A 493 41.66 -5.55 -7.07
C CYS A 493 41.14 -6.99 -7.01
N GLY A 494 41.30 -7.60 -5.83
CA GLY A 494 40.50 -8.72 -5.37
C GLY A 494 39.34 -8.18 -4.55
N MET A 495 38.13 -8.23 -5.09
CA MET A 495 36.93 -7.74 -4.43
C MET A 495 36.07 -8.91 -3.99
N THR A 496 36.11 -9.20 -2.70
CA THR A 496 35.30 -10.24 -2.05
C THR A 496 33.95 -9.67 -1.64
N PHE A 497 32.86 -10.34 -2.00
CA PHE A 497 31.51 -9.89 -1.73
C PHE A 497 30.56 -11.07 -1.48
N PRO A 498 29.49 -10.89 -0.68
CA PRO A 498 28.55 -11.96 -0.37
C PRO A 498 27.61 -12.28 -1.54
N ILE A 499 27.14 -13.52 -1.58
CA ILE A 499 26.09 -13.97 -2.48
C ILE A 499 25.30 -15.06 -1.77
N HIS A 500 24.03 -14.79 -1.48
CA HIS A 500 23.24 -15.61 -0.54
C HIS A 500 23.99 -15.84 0.78
N ASP A 501 24.22 -17.10 1.17
CA ASP A 501 24.99 -17.48 2.35
C ASP A 501 26.46 -17.80 2.05
N ALA A 502 26.88 -17.61 0.79
CA ALA A 502 28.25 -17.80 0.32
C ALA A 502 28.92 -16.44 0.01
N TYR A 503 30.13 -16.52 -0.56
CA TYR A 503 30.90 -15.38 -1.01
C TYR A 503 31.48 -15.69 -2.39
N CYS A 504 31.87 -14.65 -3.12
CA CYS A 504 32.64 -14.76 -4.34
C CYS A 504 33.69 -13.65 -4.38
N THR A 505 34.77 -13.84 -5.12
CA THR A 505 35.80 -12.81 -5.30
C THR A 505 35.98 -12.48 -6.78
N LEU A 506 35.75 -11.22 -7.16
CA LEU A 506 36.19 -10.69 -8.45
C LEU A 506 37.70 -10.42 -8.40
N ILE A 507 38.44 -10.96 -9.36
CA ILE A 507 39.87 -10.70 -9.53
C ILE A 507 40.06 -9.79 -10.75
N ILE A 508 40.85 -8.72 -10.60
CA ILE A 508 41.27 -7.85 -11.69
C ILE A 508 42.80 -7.74 -11.72
N GLY A 509 43.40 -8.25 -12.79
CA GLY A 509 44.84 -8.26 -13.02
C GLY A 509 45.55 -9.46 -12.39
N GLY A 510 44.88 -10.60 -12.23
CA GLY A 510 45.50 -11.81 -11.68
C GLY A 510 46.44 -12.52 -12.66
N TRP A 511 47.14 -13.56 -12.20
CA TRP A 511 48.02 -14.43 -12.99
C TRP A 511 49.07 -13.67 -13.80
N GLY A 512 49.80 -12.79 -13.14
CA GLY A 512 50.83 -11.97 -13.79
C GLY A 512 50.29 -10.71 -14.49
N GLY A 513 49.07 -10.28 -14.15
CA GLY A 513 48.61 -8.93 -14.45
C GLY A 513 47.49 -8.81 -15.47
N GLY A 514 47.04 -9.92 -16.07
CA GLY A 514 46.18 -9.89 -17.25
C GLY A 514 44.76 -10.43 -17.04
N VAL A 515 44.55 -11.33 -16.09
CA VAL A 515 43.27 -12.04 -15.96
C VAL A 515 42.26 -11.20 -15.18
N VAL A 516 41.01 -11.22 -15.67
CA VAL A 516 39.82 -10.70 -15.00
C VAL A 516 38.77 -11.80 -14.96
N GLY A 517 38.16 -12.04 -13.80
CA GLY A 517 37.09 -13.02 -13.68
C GLY A 517 36.61 -13.18 -12.25
N LEU A 518 35.48 -13.86 -12.08
CA LEU A 518 34.98 -14.30 -10.79
C LEU A 518 35.70 -15.60 -10.40
N SER A 519 36.29 -15.64 -9.21
CA SER A 519 37.05 -16.79 -8.73
C SER A 519 36.21 -17.69 -7.83
N ASN A 520 36.54 -18.99 -7.86
CA ASN A 520 35.89 -20.05 -7.11
C ASN A 520 34.37 -20.15 -7.40
N ILE A 521 34.06 -20.12 -8.70
CA ILE A 521 32.76 -20.53 -9.24
C ILE A 521 32.89 -21.98 -9.67
N ASP A 522 32.03 -22.86 -9.16
CA ASP A 522 32.07 -24.31 -9.37
C ASP A 522 33.46 -24.90 -9.09
N THR A 523 34.11 -24.43 -8.02
CA THR A 523 35.46 -24.84 -7.58
C THR A 523 36.61 -24.49 -8.55
N MET A 524 36.33 -23.69 -9.58
CA MET A 524 37.31 -23.25 -10.58
C MET A 524 37.83 -21.84 -10.30
N ALA A 525 39.12 -21.62 -10.50
CA ALA A 525 39.71 -20.29 -10.37
C ALA A 525 39.23 -19.35 -11.49
N ALA A 526 39.42 -18.04 -11.32
CA ALA A 526 38.99 -17.02 -12.30
C ALA A 526 39.63 -17.13 -13.69
N VAL A 527 40.68 -17.94 -13.86
CA VAL A 527 41.32 -18.23 -15.15
C VAL A 527 40.81 -19.53 -15.80
N GLU A 528 40.02 -20.32 -15.09
CA GLU A 528 39.61 -21.67 -15.48
C GLU A 528 38.13 -21.77 -15.82
N ASN A 529 37.32 -20.79 -15.40
CA ASN A 529 35.87 -20.82 -15.56
C ASN A 529 35.35 -19.91 -16.68
N GLU A 530 34.05 -19.97 -16.92
CA GLU A 530 33.38 -19.24 -18.00
C GLU A 530 33.46 -17.71 -17.92
N THR A 531 33.84 -17.16 -16.76
CA THR A 531 34.01 -15.71 -16.57
C THR A 531 35.41 -15.22 -16.93
N THR A 532 36.30 -16.11 -17.34
CA THR A 532 37.68 -15.78 -17.67
C THR A 532 37.72 -14.78 -18.82
N SER A 533 38.33 -13.63 -18.55
CA SER A 533 38.57 -12.57 -19.52
C SER A 533 39.94 -11.94 -19.29
N TYR A 534 40.34 -11.06 -20.20
CA TYR A 534 41.65 -10.44 -20.17
C TYR A 534 41.55 -8.91 -20.25
N LEU A 535 42.37 -8.25 -19.43
CA LEU A 535 42.53 -6.80 -19.38
C LEU A 535 44.02 -6.49 -19.33
N GLU A 536 44.50 -5.71 -20.29
CA GLU A 536 45.84 -5.13 -20.21
C GLU A 536 45.84 -4.03 -19.15
N VAL A 537 46.44 -4.33 -17.99
CA VAL A 537 46.44 -3.40 -16.85
C VAL A 537 47.56 -2.37 -17.00
N GLU A 538 47.17 -1.12 -17.21
CA GLU A 538 48.05 0.05 -17.22
C GLU A 538 48.26 0.56 -15.79
N ASN A 539 49.52 0.75 -15.40
CA ASN A 539 49.83 1.33 -14.09
C ASN A 539 49.38 2.79 -14.03
N ASN A 540 48.86 3.18 -12.87
CA ASN A 540 48.35 4.50 -12.53
C ASN A 540 47.08 4.95 -13.28
N ARG A 541 46.48 4.07 -14.11
CA ARG A 541 45.19 4.31 -14.77
C ARG A 541 44.03 3.89 -13.86
N TRP A 542 43.04 4.77 -13.72
CA TRP A 542 41.80 4.48 -13.00
C TRP A 542 40.82 3.68 -13.87
N TYR A 543 40.37 2.56 -13.34
CA TYR A 543 39.34 1.70 -13.92
C TYR A 543 38.05 1.85 -13.13
N LYS A 544 36.92 2.10 -13.80
CA LYS A 544 35.60 2.11 -13.17
C LYS A 544 35.07 0.70 -13.09
N VAL A 545 34.89 0.18 -11.88
CA VAL A 545 34.46 -1.19 -11.61
C VAL A 545 33.05 -1.16 -11.02
N ALA A 546 32.16 -2.00 -11.54
CA ALA A 546 30.85 -2.23 -10.97
C ALA A 546 30.57 -3.73 -10.86
N VAL A 547 30.02 -4.15 -9.73
CA VAL A 547 29.53 -5.52 -9.52
C VAL A 547 28.10 -5.46 -9.00
N SER A 548 27.18 -6.06 -9.76
CA SER A 548 25.78 -6.24 -9.36
C SER A 548 25.56 -7.69 -8.96
N VAL A 549 24.89 -7.89 -7.83
CA VAL A 549 24.50 -9.19 -7.30
C VAL A 549 23.00 -9.14 -7.06
N ASP A 550 22.23 -9.90 -7.82
CA ASP A 550 20.78 -10.03 -7.70
C ASP A 550 20.35 -11.50 -7.77
N GLU A 551 19.06 -11.77 -7.54
CA GLU A 551 18.50 -13.13 -7.49
C GLU A 551 18.65 -13.92 -8.80
N GLU A 552 18.94 -13.24 -9.92
CA GLU A 552 19.11 -13.89 -11.22
C GLU A 552 20.57 -14.05 -11.59
N ARG A 553 21.40 -13.01 -11.39
CA ARG A 553 22.74 -12.93 -11.96
C ARG A 553 23.75 -12.19 -11.08
N VAL A 554 25.02 -12.56 -11.24
CA VAL A 554 26.18 -11.72 -10.90
C VAL A 554 26.71 -11.13 -12.19
N ARG A 555 26.76 -9.79 -12.25
CA ARG A 555 27.28 -9.06 -13.42
C ARG A 555 28.43 -8.15 -13.02
N VAL A 556 29.45 -8.09 -13.86
CA VAL A 556 30.67 -7.31 -13.63
C VAL A 556 30.94 -6.42 -14.83
N TRP A 557 31.18 -5.13 -14.58
CA TRP A 557 31.61 -4.18 -15.61
C TRP A 557 32.92 -3.50 -15.21
N ILE A 558 33.79 -3.31 -16.20
CA ILE A 558 34.99 -2.48 -16.10
C ILE A 558 34.96 -1.49 -17.26
N ASP A 559 34.98 -0.20 -16.97
CA ASP A 559 34.87 0.90 -17.95
C ASP A 559 33.68 0.73 -18.91
N ASN A 560 32.52 0.35 -18.36
CA ASN A 560 31.27 0.07 -19.07
C ASN A 560 31.30 -1.16 -20.02
N LYS A 561 32.39 -1.92 -20.05
CA LYS A 561 32.45 -3.22 -20.73
C LYS A 561 32.08 -4.33 -19.75
N GLU A 562 31.19 -5.23 -20.14
CA GLU A 562 30.84 -6.41 -19.33
C GLU A 562 31.96 -7.45 -19.37
N TYR A 563 32.38 -7.93 -18.20
CA TYR A 563 33.45 -8.92 -18.02
C TYR A 563 32.94 -10.25 -17.46
N ALA A 564 31.81 -10.27 -16.76
CA ALA A 564 31.17 -11.49 -16.29
C ALA A 564 29.65 -11.28 -16.18
N ASN A 565 28.88 -12.35 -16.44
CA ASN A 565 27.42 -12.35 -16.40
C ASN A 565 26.89 -13.78 -16.19
N VAL A 566 26.98 -14.24 -14.94
CA VAL A 566 26.69 -15.62 -14.55
C VAL A 566 25.36 -15.70 -13.82
N LYS A 567 24.63 -16.79 -13.98
CA LYS A 567 23.35 -16.98 -13.29
C LYS A 567 23.57 -17.48 -11.86
N THR A 568 22.99 -16.81 -10.88
CA THR A 568 23.19 -17.17 -9.47
C THR A 568 22.70 -18.57 -9.10
N LYS A 569 21.64 -19.06 -9.75
CA LYS A 569 21.03 -20.36 -9.44
C LYS A 569 21.67 -21.57 -10.15
N GLU A 570 22.51 -21.32 -11.17
CA GLU A 570 23.12 -22.39 -11.97
C GLU A 570 24.57 -22.71 -11.55
N HIS A 571 25.14 -21.93 -10.64
CA HIS A 571 26.53 -22.07 -10.20
C HIS A 571 26.66 -22.13 -8.68
N LYS A 572 27.69 -22.84 -8.22
CA LYS A 572 28.14 -22.81 -6.82
C LYS A 572 29.17 -21.71 -6.65
N PHE A 573 28.94 -20.79 -5.71
CA PHE A 573 29.88 -19.74 -5.35
C PHE A 573 30.60 -20.09 -4.05
N ASP A 574 31.90 -19.81 -4.01
CA ASP A 574 32.72 -19.92 -2.82
C ASP A 574 33.91 -18.93 -2.90
N ILE A 575 34.77 -18.94 -1.90
CA ILE A 575 36.02 -18.18 -1.89
C ILE A 575 37.19 -19.09 -1.53
N TRP A 576 38.38 -18.77 -2.04
CA TRP A 576 39.59 -19.42 -1.58
C TRP A 576 39.92 -18.97 -0.15
N TRP A 577 40.55 -19.85 0.64
CA TRP A 577 40.85 -19.60 2.05
C TRP A 577 41.70 -18.34 2.26
N GLU A 578 42.53 -17.98 1.28
CA GLU A 578 43.33 -16.75 1.25
C GLU A 578 42.46 -15.48 1.27
N GLN A 579 41.22 -15.56 0.74
CA GLN A 579 40.28 -14.44 0.67
C GLN A 579 39.25 -14.43 1.81
N GLU A 580 39.16 -15.49 2.63
CA GLU A 580 38.30 -15.51 3.83
C GLU A 580 38.46 -14.27 4.74
N PRO A 581 39.66 -13.73 4.95
CA PRO A 581 39.84 -12.55 5.80
C PRO A 581 39.17 -11.29 5.27
N ALA A 582 38.83 -11.24 3.97
CA ALA A 582 38.19 -10.10 3.31
C ALA A 582 36.66 -10.06 3.50
N MET A 583 36.05 -11.09 4.08
CA MET A 583 34.62 -11.11 4.40
C MET A 583 34.23 -10.07 5.48
N PRO A 584 33.02 -9.48 5.43
CA PRO A 584 31.94 -9.81 4.50
C PRO A 584 32.05 -9.11 3.13
N PHE A 585 32.64 -7.91 3.09
CA PHE A 585 33.01 -7.24 1.84
C PHE A 585 34.39 -6.64 2.00
N GLY A 586 35.29 -6.92 1.06
CA GLY A 586 36.68 -6.51 1.18
C GLY A 586 37.37 -6.27 -0.15
N LEU A 587 38.42 -5.44 -0.06
CA LEU A 587 39.28 -5.06 -1.18
C LEU A 587 40.70 -5.50 -0.84
N VAL A 588 41.29 -6.31 -1.71
CA VAL A 588 42.58 -6.96 -1.54
C VAL A 588 43.46 -6.67 -2.76
N SER A 589 44.77 -6.52 -2.53
CA SER A 589 45.78 -6.58 -3.57
C SER A 589 46.85 -7.62 -3.22
N TRP A 590 47.42 -8.26 -4.23
CA TRP A 590 48.39 -9.34 -4.07
C TRP A 590 49.66 -9.02 -4.84
N ASN A 591 50.82 -9.06 -4.17
CA ASN A 591 52.13 -8.65 -4.68
C ASN A 591 52.14 -7.29 -5.42
N THR A 592 51.17 -6.44 -5.10
CA THR A 592 50.80 -5.25 -5.86
C THR A 592 50.28 -4.16 -4.92
N GLY A 593 50.66 -2.91 -5.20
CA GLY A 593 50.10 -1.73 -4.57
C GLY A 593 48.88 -1.24 -5.35
N ALA A 594 47.80 -0.89 -4.65
CA ALA A 594 46.53 -0.52 -5.24
C ALA A 594 45.92 0.71 -4.57
N GLU A 595 45.12 1.44 -5.33
CA GLU A 595 44.35 2.58 -4.83
C GLU A 595 42.91 2.48 -5.28
N PHE A 596 41.99 2.88 -4.39
CA PHE A 596 40.55 2.83 -4.59
C PHE A 596 39.92 4.18 -4.24
N ARG A 597 38.88 4.59 -4.98
CA ARG A 597 38.08 5.78 -4.66
C ARG A 597 36.64 5.62 -5.13
N ASN A 598 35.78 6.58 -4.75
CA ASN A 598 34.37 6.60 -5.15
C ASN A 598 33.61 5.30 -4.81
N ILE A 599 33.99 4.62 -3.72
CA ILE A 599 33.41 3.33 -3.31
C ILE A 599 32.00 3.57 -2.78
N LYS A 600 31.00 3.07 -3.51
CA LYS A 600 29.57 3.25 -3.25
C LYS A 600 28.85 1.93 -3.38
N ILE A 601 27.72 1.84 -2.71
CA ILE A 601 26.77 0.74 -2.87
C ILE A 601 25.38 1.30 -3.13
N LYS A 602 24.59 0.65 -3.98
CA LYS A 602 23.21 1.02 -4.27
C LYS A 602 22.33 -0.23 -4.38
N PRO A 603 21.01 -0.11 -4.30
CA PRO A 603 20.14 -1.24 -4.64
C PRO A 603 20.44 -1.71 -6.06
N SER A 604 20.47 -3.03 -6.30
CA SER A 604 20.53 -3.53 -7.68
C SER A 604 19.30 -3.03 -8.43
N GLN A 605 19.49 -2.64 -9.69
CA GLN A 605 18.34 -2.38 -10.56
C GLN A 605 17.86 -3.73 -11.13
N PRO A 606 16.55 -4.02 -11.09
CA PRO A 606 16.00 -5.22 -11.70
C PRO A 606 16.13 -5.20 -13.22
#